data_AF-A0A108CSH8-F1
#
_entry.id   AF-A0A108CSH8-F1
#
_cell.length_a   1.000
_cell.length_b   1.000
_cell.length_c   1.000
_cell.angle_alpha   90.00
_cell.angle_beta   90.00
_cell.angle_gamma   90.00
#
_symmetry.space_group_name_H-M   'P 1'
#
loop_
_entity.id
_entity.type
_entity.pdbx_description
1 polymer ?
#
loop_
_entity_poly.entity_id
_entity_poly.type
_entity_poly.pdbx_seq_one_letter_code
_entity_poly.pdbx_strand_id
1 'polypeptide(L)'
;MELTQLGSQVAQFGFAERQKHAQALMYGMANITEYVPRGVCYDAAAFVRYLLQGHGLITPGVLLDTTGQNWRPRFSFEAGNQWDGRASIPAGTAVGFSRGGNVFHAAIAVGGTRIRAVNGGRLGSGWLYPVDLARVLAPGDDGTFLYDRTNIRVHLSRL
;
A
#
# COMPACT_ATOMS: atom_id res chain seq x y z
N MET A 1 -8.61 -8.63 -8.69
CA MET A 1 -9.43 -7.92 -7.71
C MET A 1 -10.70 -7.42 -8.37
N GLU A 2 -11.72 -7.05 -7.58
CA GLU A 2 -12.88 -6.33 -8.10
C GLU A 2 -12.57 -4.84 -8.22
N LEU A 3 -12.89 -4.24 -9.36
CA LEU A 3 -12.77 -2.81 -9.62
C LEU A 3 -14.16 -2.21 -9.81
N THR A 4 -14.33 -0.94 -9.42
CA THR A 4 -15.52 -0.17 -9.80
C THR A 4 -15.52 0.12 -11.31
N GLN A 5 -16.58 0.76 -11.80
CA GLN A 5 -16.61 1.28 -13.17
C GLN A 5 -15.45 2.27 -13.42
N LEU A 6 -15.23 3.22 -12.51
CA LEU A 6 -14.12 4.18 -12.61
C LEU A 6 -12.77 3.48 -12.52
N GLY A 7 -12.59 2.55 -11.59
CA GLY A 7 -11.37 1.76 -11.45
C GLY A 7 -11.02 1.00 -12.73
N SER A 8 -12.02 0.38 -13.35
CA SER A 8 -11.88 -0.35 -14.62
C SER A 8 -11.53 0.59 -15.77
N GLN A 9 -12.19 1.75 -15.86
CA GLN A 9 -11.92 2.75 -16.89
C GLN A 9 -10.48 3.30 -16.78
N VAL A 10 -10.10 3.75 -15.59
CA VAL A 10 -8.75 4.30 -15.34
C VAL A 10 -7.68 3.25 -15.56
N ALA A 11 -7.96 1.98 -15.27
CA ALA A 11 -7.00 0.92 -15.51
C ALA A 11 -6.64 0.74 -16.99
N GLN A 12 -7.52 1.13 -17.91
CA GLN A 12 -7.30 1.07 -19.36
C GLN A 12 -6.63 2.34 -19.93
N PHE A 13 -6.46 3.38 -19.13
CA PHE A 13 -5.84 4.62 -19.61
C PHE A 13 -4.35 4.47 -19.90
N GLY A 14 -3.85 5.39 -20.74
CA GLY A 14 -2.42 5.59 -20.93
C GLY A 14 -1.70 5.89 -19.63
N PHE A 15 -0.39 5.63 -19.59
CA PHE A 15 0.42 5.77 -18.38
C PHE A 15 0.35 7.17 -17.76
N ALA A 16 0.41 8.22 -18.57
CA ALA A 16 0.35 9.60 -18.08
C ALA A 16 -0.96 9.91 -17.31
N GLU A 17 -2.10 9.44 -17.82
CA GLU A 17 -3.38 9.66 -17.12
C GLU A 17 -3.50 8.80 -15.87
N ARG A 18 -3.02 7.56 -15.90
CA ARG A 18 -2.96 6.72 -14.69
C ARG A 18 -2.13 7.37 -13.58
N GLN A 19 -1.01 8.00 -13.93
CA GLN A 19 -0.19 8.72 -12.95
C GLN A 19 -0.93 9.88 -12.29
N LYS A 20 -1.79 10.61 -13.00
CA LYS A 20 -2.62 11.67 -12.40
C LYS A 20 -3.57 11.11 -11.35
N HIS A 21 -4.21 9.98 -11.64
CA HIS A 21 -5.07 9.30 -10.67
C HIS A 21 -4.28 8.75 -9.47
N ALA A 22 -3.09 8.19 -9.71
CA ALA A 22 -2.21 7.75 -8.63
C ALA A 22 -1.80 8.90 -7.72
N GLN A 23 -1.45 10.05 -8.28
CA GLN A 23 -1.13 11.26 -7.53
C GLN A 23 -2.34 11.75 -6.73
N ALA A 24 -3.52 11.83 -7.35
CA ALA A 24 -4.74 12.20 -6.64
C ALA A 24 -5.00 11.28 -5.42
N LEU A 25 -4.83 9.96 -5.59
CA LEU A 25 -4.94 8.99 -4.50
C LEU A 25 -3.86 9.19 -3.42
N MET A 26 -2.60 9.42 -3.79
CA MET A 26 -1.50 9.62 -2.85
C MET A 26 -1.59 10.96 -2.11
N TYR A 27 -2.09 12.02 -2.74
CA TYR A 27 -2.28 13.32 -2.11
C TYR A 27 -3.62 13.45 -1.37
N GLY A 28 -4.50 12.45 -1.48
CA GLY A 28 -5.80 12.43 -0.79
C GLY A 28 -6.85 13.32 -1.44
N MET A 29 -6.69 13.62 -2.72
CA MET A 29 -7.67 14.31 -3.56
C MET A 29 -8.76 13.35 -4.07
N ALA A 30 -8.51 12.04 -4.01
CA ALA A 30 -9.46 10.99 -4.38
C ALA A 30 -9.47 9.88 -3.32
N ASN A 31 -10.60 9.21 -3.16
CA ASN A 31 -10.73 8.05 -2.27
C ASN A 31 -10.54 6.76 -3.05
N ILE A 32 -9.77 5.82 -2.51
CA ILE A 32 -9.52 4.52 -3.16
C ILE A 32 -10.80 3.71 -3.37
N THR A 33 -11.82 3.91 -2.55
CA THR A 33 -13.10 3.19 -2.67
C THR A 33 -13.85 3.55 -3.96
N GLU A 34 -13.53 4.68 -4.58
CA GLU A 34 -14.04 5.04 -5.91
C GLU A 34 -13.49 4.13 -7.01
N TYR A 35 -12.39 3.41 -6.75
CA TYR A 35 -11.67 2.55 -7.70
C TYR A 35 -11.73 1.07 -7.31
N VAL A 36 -11.57 0.77 -6.01
CA VAL A 36 -11.50 -0.58 -5.43
C VAL A 36 -12.54 -0.68 -4.30
N PRO A 37 -13.72 -1.29 -4.53
CA PRO A 37 -14.88 -1.14 -3.66
C PRO A 37 -14.79 -1.90 -2.33
N ARG A 38 -14.04 -3.01 -2.28
CA ARG A 38 -14.04 -3.91 -1.11
C ARG A 38 -13.18 -3.44 0.07
N GLY A 39 -12.51 -2.30 -0.03
CA GLY A 39 -11.65 -1.77 1.04
C GLY A 39 -10.52 -2.73 1.46
N VAL A 40 -10.13 -3.68 0.62
CA VAL A 40 -9.06 -4.63 0.95
C VAL A 40 -7.72 -3.93 0.81
N CYS A 41 -6.95 -3.87 1.90
CA CYS A 41 -5.69 -3.13 1.97
C CYS A 41 -4.69 -3.51 0.87
N TYR A 42 -4.55 -4.80 0.58
CA TYR A 42 -3.71 -5.31 -0.50
C TYR A 42 -4.15 -4.85 -1.89
N ASP A 43 -5.46 -4.91 -2.17
CA ASP A 43 -6.00 -4.52 -3.48
C ASP A 43 -5.84 -3.02 -3.70
N ALA A 44 -6.11 -2.21 -2.67
CA ALA A 44 -5.88 -0.77 -2.66
C ALA A 44 -4.41 -0.41 -2.96
N ALA A 45 -3.46 -1.05 -2.27
CA ALA A 45 -2.04 -0.82 -2.51
C ALA A 45 -1.63 -1.26 -3.93
N ALA A 46 -2.08 -2.43 -4.37
CA ALA A 46 -1.72 -2.98 -5.68
C ALA A 46 -2.26 -2.11 -6.83
N PHE A 47 -3.48 -1.59 -6.69
CA PHE A 47 -4.06 -0.68 -7.67
C PHE A 47 -3.22 0.59 -7.83
N VAL A 48 -2.79 1.22 -6.74
CA VAL A 48 -1.93 2.41 -6.82
C VAL A 48 -0.56 2.08 -7.43
N ARG A 49 0.06 0.95 -7.06
CA ARG A 49 1.33 0.51 -7.69
C ARG A 49 1.17 0.33 -9.19
N TYR A 50 0.09 -0.30 -9.62
CA TYR A 50 -0.25 -0.47 -11.04
C TYR A 50 -0.36 0.87 -11.78
N LEU A 51 -1.01 1.86 -11.18
CA LEU A 51 -1.12 3.19 -11.78
C LEU A 51 0.23 3.92 -11.87
N LEU A 52 1.13 3.70 -10.91
CA LEU A 52 2.44 4.36 -10.84
C LEU A 52 3.51 3.77 -11.77
N GLN A 53 3.48 2.46 -11.99
CA GLN A 53 4.53 1.73 -12.71
C GLN A 53 4.12 1.29 -14.12
N GLY A 54 2.84 1.43 -14.48
CA GLY A 54 2.31 0.91 -15.74
C GLY A 54 2.39 -0.61 -15.80
N HIS A 55 2.42 -1.16 -17.01
CA HIS A 55 2.33 -2.62 -17.22
C HIS A 55 3.63 -3.38 -16.93
N GLY A 56 4.70 -2.69 -16.51
CA GLY A 56 6.02 -3.31 -16.35
C GLY A 56 6.10 -4.33 -15.21
N LEU A 57 5.31 -4.14 -14.15
CA LEU A 57 5.37 -4.98 -12.93
C LEU A 57 4.01 -5.58 -12.55
N ILE A 58 2.91 -4.87 -12.85
CA ILE A 58 1.55 -5.37 -12.70
C ILE A 58 0.85 -5.18 -14.05
N THR A 59 0.48 -6.27 -14.70
CA THR A 59 -0.32 -6.20 -15.94
C THR A 59 -1.81 -6.09 -15.60
N PRO A 60 -2.67 -5.65 -16.55
CA PRO A 60 -4.11 -5.63 -16.34
C PRO A 60 -4.68 -6.99 -15.93
N GLY A 61 -4.20 -8.09 -16.55
CA GLY A 61 -4.60 -9.45 -16.16
C GLY A 61 -4.24 -9.78 -14.72
N VAL A 62 -3.00 -9.51 -14.30
CA VAL A 62 -2.57 -9.74 -12.91
C VAL A 62 -3.40 -8.94 -11.92
N LEU A 63 -3.74 -7.70 -12.27
CA LEU A 63 -4.59 -6.83 -11.44
C LEU A 63 -5.98 -7.44 -11.21
N LEU A 64 -6.59 -8.00 -12.26
CA LEU A 64 -7.92 -8.61 -12.19
C LEU A 64 -7.92 -10.01 -11.57
N ASP A 65 -6.86 -10.79 -11.78
CA ASP A 65 -6.77 -12.18 -11.31
C ASP A 65 -6.27 -12.30 -9.86
N THR A 66 -5.62 -11.27 -9.32
CA THR A 66 -5.06 -11.29 -7.96
C THR A 66 -5.95 -10.48 -7.00
N THR A 67 -6.32 -11.05 -5.85
CA THR A 67 -7.14 -10.35 -4.85
C THR A 67 -6.68 -10.64 -3.43
N GLY A 68 -6.77 -9.62 -2.58
CA GLY A 68 -6.49 -9.70 -1.16
C GLY A 68 -5.11 -10.27 -0.85
N GLN A 69 -5.06 -11.27 0.04
CA GLN A 69 -3.79 -11.83 0.49
C GLN A 69 -2.98 -12.51 -0.62
N ASN A 70 -3.57 -12.81 -1.78
CA ASN A 70 -2.85 -13.37 -2.93
C ASN A 70 -1.84 -12.37 -3.53
N TRP A 71 -1.90 -11.08 -3.14
CA TRP A 71 -0.87 -10.10 -3.47
C TRP A 71 0.42 -10.24 -2.66
N ARG A 72 0.39 -10.91 -1.50
CA ARG A 72 1.58 -11.09 -0.63
C ARG A 72 2.82 -11.58 -1.38
N PRO A 73 2.77 -12.68 -2.16
CA PRO A 73 3.94 -13.15 -2.91
C PRO A 73 4.37 -12.18 -4.02
N ARG A 74 3.46 -11.36 -4.56
CA ARG A 74 3.75 -10.40 -5.63
C ARG A 74 4.46 -9.15 -5.10
N PHE A 75 4.07 -8.65 -3.94
CA PHE A 75 4.73 -7.50 -3.29
C PHE A 75 6.16 -7.81 -2.82
N SER A 76 6.47 -9.09 -2.61
CA SER A 76 7.82 -9.52 -2.21
C SER A 76 8.33 -8.78 -0.96
N PHE A 77 7.44 -8.57 0.03
CA PHE A 77 7.76 -7.83 1.25
C PHE A 77 8.93 -8.45 2.02
N GLU A 78 8.99 -9.77 2.11
CA GLU A 78 10.04 -10.50 2.84
C GLU A 78 11.42 -10.40 2.19
N ALA A 79 11.47 -10.20 0.87
CA ALA A 79 12.72 -9.90 0.16
C ALA A 79 13.06 -8.41 0.20
N GLY A 80 12.15 -7.55 0.70
CA GLY A 80 12.31 -6.11 0.80
C GLY A 80 13.21 -5.66 1.94
N ASN A 81 13.43 -4.35 2.00
CA ASN A 81 14.16 -3.76 3.12
C ASN A 81 13.19 -3.54 4.29
N GLN A 82 13.67 -3.73 5.51
CA GLN A 82 12.91 -3.35 6.71
C GLN A 82 13.09 -1.86 6.98
N TRP A 83 12.00 -1.20 7.33
CA TRP A 83 12.03 0.20 7.71
C TRP A 83 12.49 0.34 9.17
N ASP A 84 13.41 1.25 9.42
CA ASP A 84 14.08 1.48 10.72
C ASP A 84 13.31 2.40 11.68
N GLY A 85 12.15 2.90 11.24
CA GLY A 85 11.31 3.82 12.02
C GLY A 85 11.66 5.29 11.81
N ARG A 86 12.69 5.62 11.03
CA ARG A 86 13.25 6.98 10.91
C ARG A 86 13.47 7.42 9.47
N ALA A 87 13.95 6.52 8.62
CA ALA A 87 14.30 6.83 7.25
C ALA A 87 13.08 7.31 6.45
N SER A 88 13.30 8.22 5.51
CA SER A 88 12.26 8.62 4.56
C SER A 88 11.95 7.46 3.62
N ILE A 89 10.67 7.10 3.51
CA ILE A 89 10.16 6.10 2.56
C ILE A 89 9.81 6.82 1.25
N PRO A 90 10.32 6.37 0.09
CA PRO A 90 9.96 6.95 -1.20
C PRO A 90 8.46 6.88 -1.46
N ALA A 91 7.89 7.96 -1.99
CA ALA A 91 6.48 8.00 -2.36
C ALA A 91 6.15 6.91 -3.41
N GLY A 92 4.99 6.29 -3.27
CA GLY A 92 4.54 5.19 -4.11
C GLY A 92 5.05 3.81 -3.69
N THR A 93 5.95 3.71 -2.71
CA THR A 93 6.42 2.41 -2.18
C THR A 93 5.27 1.66 -1.52
N ALA A 94 5.07 0.39 -1.85
CA ALA A 94 4.16 -0.47 -1.09
C ALA A 94 4.81 -0.88 0.24
N VAL A 95 4.08 -0.72 1.33
CA VAL A 95 4.54 -0.97 2.70
C VAL A 95 3.74 -2.12 3.28
N GLY A 96 4.43 -3.15 3.78
CA GLY A 96 3.82 -4.34 4.38
C GLY A 96 4.07 -4.38 5.89
N PHE A 97 3.05 -4.72 6.68
CA PHE A 97 3.15 -4.88 8.12
C PHE A 97 3.04 -6.35 8.47
N SER A 98 4.05 -6.88 9.15
CA SER A 98 4.12 -8.30 9.48
C SER A 98 4.15 -8.57 10.98
N ARG A 99 3.49 -9.65 11.39
CA ARG A 99 3.48 -10.17 12.77
C ARG A 99 3.82 -11.66 12.71
N GLY A 100 4.84 -12.09 13.44
CA GLY A 100 5.29 -13.49 13.42
C GLY A 100 5.62 -14.00 12.01
N GLY A 101 6.23 -13.16 11.17
CA GLY A 101 6.58 -13.48 9.78
C GLY A 101 5.44 -13.33 8.77
N ASN A 102 4.19 -13.14 9.21
CA ASN A 102 3.06 -13.01 8.30
C ASN A 102 2.67 -11.55 8.08
N VAL A 103 2.73 -11.09 6.82
CA VAL A 103 2.20 -9.78 6.43
C VAL A 103 0.67 -9.81 6.56
N PHE A 104 0.12 -8.98 7.44
CA PHE A 104 -1.31 -8.91 7.72
C PHE A 104 -1.97 -7.66 7.14
N HIS A 105 -1.19 -6.63 6.81
CA HIS A 105 -1.69 -5.36 6.29
C HIS A 105 -0.72 -4.76 5.27
N ALA A 106 -1.27 -4.01 4.31
CA ALA A 106 -0.51 -3.34 3.27
C ALA A 106 -0.99 -1.89 3.08
N ALA A 107 -0.05 -1.01 2.74
CA ALA A 107 -0.28 0.41 2.55
C ALA A 107 0.58 0.97 1.41
N ILE A 108 0.35 2.23 1.05
CA ILE A 108 1.21 2.98 0.12
C ILE A 108 1.84 4.14 0.84
N ALA A 109 3.17 4.24 0.76
CA ALA A 109 3.90 5.42 1.22
C ALA A 109 3.58 6.63 0.32
N VAL A 110 3.34 7.77 0.95
CA VAL A 110 3.11 9.05 0.24
C VAL A 110 4.32 9.98 0.33
N GLY A 111 5.46 9.46 0.79
CA GLY A 111 6.71 10.18 1.00
C GLY A 111 6.97 10.51 2.48
N GLY A 112 8.25 10.51 2.87
CA GLY A 112 8.63 10.68 4.28
C GLY A 112 8.24 9.43 5.07
N THR A 113 7.60 9.62 6.22
CA THR A 113 7.16 8.53 7.10
C THR A 113 5.65 8.26 7.00
N ARG A 114 4.99 8.86 5.99
CA ARG A 114 3.54 8.84 5.86
C ARG A 114 3.05 7.78 4.89
N ILE A 115 1.94 7.15 5.23
CA ILE A 115 1.26 6.15 4.40
C ILE A 115 -0.23 6.47 4.23
N ARG A 116 -0.84 5.86 3.22
CA ARG A 116 -2.29 5.72 3.07
C ARG A 116 -2.66 4.25 2.99
N ALA A 117 -3.73 3.89 3.67
CA ALA A 117 -4.25 2.53 3.72
C ALA A 117 -5.76 2.53 3.98
N VAL A 118 -6.35 1.34 3.98
CA VAL A 118 -7.74 1.09 4.36
C VAL A 118 -7.78 -0.14 5.26
N ASN A 119 -8.70 -0.17 6.23
CA ASN A 119 -8.90 -1.32 7.11
C ASN A 119 -7.64 -1.75 7.92
N GLY A 120 -6.75 -0.81 8.24
CA GLY A 120 -5.52 -1.03 9.00
C GLY A 120 -5.55 -0.56 10.46
N GLY A 121 -6.70 -0.11 10.96
CA GLY A 121 -6.79 0.46 12.31
C GLY A 121 -5.89 1.70 12.45
N ARG A 122 -4.95 1.70 13.41
CA ARG A 122 -3.98 2.80 13.57
C ARG A 122 -2.96 2.88 12.44
N LEU A 123 -2.86 1.86 11.59
CA LEU A 123 -2.03 1.85 10.38
C LEU A 123 -2.78 2.41 9.15
N GLY A 124 -4.00 2.91 9.35
CA GLY A 124 -4.81 3.57 8.32
C GLY A 124 -6.16 2.88 8.16
N SER A 125 -7.20 3.46 8.75
CA SER A 125 -8.58 2.96 8.65
C SER A 125 -9.27 3.40 7.36
N GLY A 126 -8.89 4.56 6.82
CA GLY A 126 -9.50 5.14 5.63
C GLY A 126 -8.47 5.89 4.78
N TRP A 127 -8.71 5.89 3.47
CA TRP A 127 -7.70 6.34 2.50
C TRP A 127 -7.39 7.84 2.55
N LEU A 128 -8.40 8.67 2.83
CA LEU A 128 -8.30 10.13 2.75
C LEU A 128 -7.42 10.76 3.84
N TYR A 129 -7.17 10.05 4.94
CA TYR A 129 -6.36 10.55 6.05
C TYR A 129 -5.04 9.77 6.12
N PRO A 130 -3.91 10.38 5.76
CA PRO A 130 -2.63 9.70 5.83
C PRO A 130 -2.23 9.47 7.29
N VAL A 131 -1.55 8.37 7.55
CA VAL A 131 -0.97 8.04 8.85
C VAL A 131 0.52 8.29 8.81
N ASP A 132 1.04 8.98 9.82
CA ASP A 132 2.49 9.12 10.03
C ASP A 132 3.00 7.98 10.91
N LEU A 133 3.75 7.06 10.31
CA LEU A 133 4.26 5.86 10.98
C LEU A 133 5.19 6.20 12.13
N ALA A 134 6.02 7.25 12.00
CA ALA A 134 6.94 7.66 13.05
C ALA A 134 6.22 8.20 14.30
N ARG A 135 4.94 8.57 14.17
CA ARG A 135 4.09 9.01 15.29
C ARG A 135 3.28 7.89 15.92
N VAL A 136 2.85 6.90 15.12
CA VAL A 136 1.96 5.83 15.60
C VAL A 136 2.69 4.55 15.98
N LEU A 137 3.95 4.38 15.56
CA LEU A 137 4.79 3.24 15.89
C LEU A 137 5.98 3.68 16.75
N ALA A 138 6.10 3.10 17.94
CA ALA A 138 7.29 3.23 18.77
C ALA A 138 8.32 2.17 18.33
N PRO A 139 9.54 2.56 17.93
CA PRO A 139 10.59 1.62 17.56
C PRO A 139 11.11 0.88 18.79
N GLY A 140 11.32 -0.44 18.65
CA GLY A 140 12.11 -1.25 19.56
C GLY A 140 13.56 -1.38 19.09
N ASP A 141 14.42 -1.91 19.95
CA ASP A 141 15.87 -2.01 19.70
C ASP A 141 16.25 -3.04 18.63
N ASP A 142 15.33 -3.94 18.27
CA ASP A 142 15.52 -5.05 17.32
C ASP A 142 14.91 -4.79 15.93
N GLY A 143 14.55 -3.54 15.63
CA GLY A 143 13.89 -3.15 14.39
C GLY A 143 12.40 -3.54 14.32
N THR A 144 11.82 -3.96 15.44
CA THR A 144 10.38 -4.17 15.56
C THR A 144 9.67 -2.93 16.11
N PHE A 145 8.34 -2.92 16.03
CA PHE A 145 7.48 -1.87 16.56
C PHE A 145 6.36 -2.48 17.38
N LEU A 146 6.04 -1.88 18.53
CA LEU A 146 4.91 -2.34 19.34
C LEU A 146 3.57 -1.89 18.72
N TYR A 147 2.75 -2.85 18.31
CA TYR A 147 1.43 -2.60 17.71
C TYR A 147 0.39 -3.62 18.19
N ASP A 148 -0.69 -3.13 18.81
CA ASP A 148 -1.74 -3.96 19.42
C ASP A 148 -1.17 -5.07 20.33
N ARG A 149 -0.31 -4.65 21.27
CA ARG A 149 0.36 -5.52 22.26
C ARG A 149 1.27 -6.60 21.67
N THR A 150 1.61 -6.51 20.39
CA THR A 150 2.50 -7.45 19.71
C THR A 150 3.56 -6.70 18.90
N ASN A 151 4.75 -7.28 18.78
CA ASN A 151 5.79 -6.72 17.92
C ASN A 151 5.48 -7.01 16.45
N ILE A 152 5.62 -5.97 15.62
CA ILE A 152 5.49 -6.05 14.17
C ILE A 152 6.77 -5.56 13.49
N ARG A 153 6.96 -5.96 12.23
CA ARG A 153 8.00 -5.40 11.35
C ARG A 153 7.34 -4.71 10.16
N VAL A 154 7.97 -3.64 9.70
CA VAL A 154 7.54 -2.84 8.56
C VAL A 154 8.48 -3.11 7.38
N HIS A 155 7.93 -3.57 6.27
CA HIS A 155 8.66 -3.99 5.08
C HIS A 155 8.40 -3.04 3.92
N LEU A 156 9.43 -2.70 3.17
CA LEU A 156 9.36 -1.88 1.96
C LEU A 156 9.46 -2.80 0.74
N SER A 157 8.36 -2.88 -0.01
CA SER A 157 8.22 -3.70 -1.22
C SER A 157 9.31 -3.38 -2.26
N ARG A 158 9.82 -4.43 -2.92
CA ARG A 158 10.67 -4.30 -4.12
C ARG A 158 9.89 -4.34 -5.43
N LEU A 159 8.60 -4.70 -5.38
CA LEU A 159 7.66 -4.47 -6.47
C LEU A 159 7.44 -2.97 -6.62
#